data_AF-N9ULJ4-F1
#
_entry.id   AF-N9ULJ4-F1
#
_cell.length_a   1.000
_cell.length_b   1.000
_cell.length_c   1.000
_cell.angle_alpha   90.00
_cell.angle_beta   90.00
_cell.angle_gamma   90.00
#
_symmetry.space_group_name_H-M   'P 1'
#
loop_
_entity.id
_entity.type
_entity.pdbx_description
1 polymer ?
#
loop_
_entity_poly.entity_id
_entity_poly.type
_entity_poly.pdbx_seq_one_letter_code
_entity_poly.pdbx_strand_id
1 'polypeptide(L)'
;MFTLILLTLVCYVLGNRHILDTPCMSDFVAVNLNSPKITVNEIKYCYDKIPDFNVSVHGHNIKSDCYINEHLIRVNKTSNSINRCGEWLEVVGPSQNPVVCMIAGSVSVTINGANSQLYSRIVGVRNSVFSQITISSGTSLSLSQVTVAESDFDLRINPSLYVLSKNDSHSIIQFIDHNRPPEKIEIIDGELNEEIKINPDDTFTIPLFSHAINIYLISFDSEKIEFKGINLNTITRYSTDDRFVSYNLRSCKYLADTQIFEEGKNYSNVLPMFRWRMYYIDDKNTATSFPLTESKVQFKTPSDPISTCFLYTTPLRLNQDFKELRMDFRCSDINSYKFNTTNLYYTDTVTSVDIKNAKIISSDLPTKYYFDKDGETVHMKIAFDASSYQYSNFIRIIHSVPVGTTFSLKRAYLIRSKANSNQTECDHTTFDCQFTECTITTTSSASPWKEGCQPTCGNCRVGYTCSEQGFCLKEQNLNQRSGCLNIIISTLIVALLFVL
;
A
#
# COMPACT_ATOMS: atom_id res chain seq x y z
N MET A 1 47.67 7.26 7.66
CA MET A 1 46.82 6.13 8.08
C MET A 1 45.66 6.59 8.97
N PHE A 2 45.91 7.39 10.01
CA PHE A 2 44.88 7.96 10.91
C PHE A 2 43.81 8.79 10.19
N THR A 3 44.21 9.63 9.22
CA THR A 3 43.31 10.43 8.40
C THR A 3 42.41 9.61 7.50
N LEU A 4 42.88 8.45 6.99
CA LEU A 4 42.09 7.56 6.14
C LEU A 4 41.02 6.84 6.95
N ILE A 5 41.35 6.41 8.18
CA ILE A 5 40.42 5.77 9.11
C ILE A 5 39.33 6.75 9.55
N LEU A 6 39.71 8.00 9.88
CA LEU A 6 38.76 9.05 10.23
C LEU A 6 37.83 9.38 9.04
N LEU A 7 38.35 9.43 7.83
CA LEU A 7 37.54 9.66 6.62
C LEU A 7 36.56 8.50 6.37
N THR A 8 36.99 7.25 6.52
CA THR A 8 36.08 6.09 6.41
C THR A 8 35.04 6.07 7.53
N LEU A 9 35.38 6.49 8.75
CA LEU A 9 34.43 6.57 9.86
C LEU A 9 33.39 7.68 9.61
N VAL A 10 33.85 8.85 9.14
CA VAL A 10 32.98 9.97 8.77
C VAL A 10 32.09 9.61 7.57
N CYS A 11 32.61 8.90 6.55
CA CYS A 11 31.81 8.40 5.44
C CYS A 11 30.84 7.28 5.85
N TYR A 12 31.19 6.44 6.83
CA TYR A 12 30.30 5.40 7.34
C TYR A 12 29.16 5.99 8.20
N VAL A 13 29.48 6.99 9.02
CA VAL A 13 28.50 7.71 9.86
C VAL A 13 27.61 8.65 9.03
N LEU A 14 28.15 9.30 7.99
CA LEU A 14 27.37 10.17 7.10
C LEU A 14 26.65 9.41 5.97
N GLY A 15 27.08 8.18 5.65
CA GLY A 15 26.60 7.41 4.49
C GLY A 15 25.40 6.51 4.75
N ASN A 16 25.12 6.14 6.01
CA ASN A 16 23.98 5.28 6.34
C ASN A 16 22.74 6.11 6.72
N ARG A 17 22.12 6.75 5.73
CA ARG A 17 20.68 7.02 5.84
C ARG A 17 19.97 5.67 5.75
N HIS A 18 19.64 5.10 6.90
CA HIS A 18 18.91 3.84 6.97
C HIS A 18 17.53 4.06 6.33
N ILE A 19 17.29 3.45 5.17
CA ILE A 19 15.96 3.41 4.56
C ILE A 19 15.22 2.29 5.29
N LEU A 20 14.08 2.62 5.89
CA LEU A 20 13.22 1.63 6.55
C LEU A 20 12.27 1.02 5.51
N ASP A 21 12.09 -0.29 5.56
CA ASP A 21 11.08 -0.97 4.75
C ASP A 21 9.69 -0.69 5.32
N THR A 22 8.71 -0.46 4.45
CA THR A 22 7.31 -0.23 4.83
C THR A 22 6.44 -1.40 4.35
N PRO A 23 5.44 -1.85 5.13
CA PRO A 23 4.49 -2.85 4.66
C PRO A 23 3.65 -2.34 3.48
N CYS A 24 3.69 -3.07 2.37
CA CYS A 24 2.98 -2.70 1.14
C CYS A 24 1.70 -3.53 0.97
N MET A 25 0.54 -2.91 1.20
CA MET A 25 -0.78 -3.56 1.14
C MET A 25 -1.35 -3.51 -0.28
N SER A 26 -1.39 -4.63 -1.00
CA SER A 26 -1.70 -4.66 -2.45
C SER A 26 -3.16 -4.90 -2.80
N ASP A 27 -4.05 -5.04 -1.81
CA ASP A 27 -5.45 -5.42 -2.00
C ASP A 27 -6.46 -4.27 -1.82
N PHE A 28 -5.97 -3.03 -1.84
CA PHE A 28 -6.79 -1.82 -1.82
C PHE A 28 -7.32 -1.42 -3.21
N VAL A 29 -8.42 -0.67 -3.20
CA VAL A 29 -9.04 -0.09 -4.38
C VAL A 29 -9.09 1.43 -4.25
N ALA A 30 -8.44 2.14 -5.17
CA ALA A 30 -8.65 3.57 -5.31
C ALA A 30 -9.96 3.85 -6.02
N VAL A 31 -10.74 4.80 -5.50
CA VAL A 31 -12.04 5.22 -6.05
C VAL A 31 -11.99 6.69 -6.41
N ASN A 32 -12.33 7.01 -7.65
CA ASN A 32 -12.47 8.40 -8.09
C ASN A 32 -13.81 8.97 -7.59
N LEU A 33 -13.77 9.77 -6.53
CA LEU A 33 -14.97 10.34 -5.91
C LEU A 33 -15.69 11.35 -6.83
N ASN A 34 -15.04 11.84 -7.88
CA ASN A 34 -15.65 12.74 -8.86
C ASN A 34 -16.21 12.01 -10.09
N SER A 35 -16.10 10.68 -10.15
CA SER A 35 -16.62 9.90 -11.28
C SER A 35 -18.15 9.80 -11.23
N PRO A 36 -18.87 10.01 -12.36
CA PRO A 36 -20.32 9.87 -12.41
C PRO A 36 -20.81 8.42 -12.22
N LYS A 37 -19.91 7.43 -12.29
CA LYS A 37 -20.21 6.01 -12.03
C LYS A 37 -20.19 5.64 -10.54
N ILE A 38 -19.80 6.56 -9.67
CA ILE A 38 -19.68 6.36 -8.23
C ILE A 38 -20.72 7.21 -7.54
N THR A 39 -21.58 6.59 -6.73
CA THR A 39 -22.49 7.31 -5.85
C THR A 39 -21.82 7.46 -4.49
N VAL A 40 -21.50 8.68 -4.10
CA VAL A 40 -21.01 8.98 -2.75
C VAL A 40 -22.22 9.11 -1.83
N ASN A 41 -22.36 8.20 -0.86
CA ASN A 41 -23.48 8.18 0.07
C ASN A 41 -23.23 9.17 1.21
N GLU A 42 -22.01 9.17 1.76
CA GLU A 42 -21.60 9.99 2.90
C GLU A 42 -20.08 10.22 2.86
N ILE A 43 -19.65 11.43 3.23
CA ILE A 43 -18.27 11.74 3.59
C ILE A 43 -18.29 12.32 5.00
N LYS A 44 -17.51 11.74 5.92
CA LYS A 44 -17.27 12.31 7.25
C LYS A 44 -15.88 12.90 7.27
N TYR A 45 -15.76 14.19 7.57
CA TYR A 45 -14.47 14.88 7.59
C TYR A 45 -13.87 14.86 8.99
N CYS A 46 -12.55 14.72 9.08
CA CYS A 46 -11.81 14.79 10.34
C CYS A 46 -11.83 16.19 10.96
N TYR A 47 -11.87 17.22 10.11
CA TYR A 47 -11.57 18.60 10.50
C TYR A 47 -12.75 19.57 10.28
N ASP A 48 -13.99 19.06 10.16
CA ASP A 48 -15.17 19.88 9.88
C ASP A 48 -15.49 20.91 10.97
N LYS A 49 -14.99 20.70 12.20
CA LYS A 49 -15.12 21.65 13.32
C LYS A 49 -14.18 22.85 13.21
N ILE A 50 -13.15 22.80 12.35
CA ILE A 50 -12.21 23.90 12.15
C ILE A 50 -12.78 24.88 11.12
N PRO A 51 -12.84 26.19 11.43
CA PRO A 51 -13.25 27.19 10.46
C PRO A 51 -12.37 27.15 9.19
N ASP A 52 -13.03 27.15 8.03
CA ASP A 52 -12.38 27.10 6.71
C ASP A 52 -11.35 25.97 6.57
N PHE A 53 -11.63 24.78 7.12
CA PHE A 53 -10.70 23.62 7.12
C PHE A 53 -10.13 23.27 5.74
N ASN A 54 -10.87 23.56 4.66
CA ASN A 54 -10.39 23.37 3.29
C ASN A 54 -9.14 24.18 2.94
N VAL A 55 -8.88 25.27 3.67
CA VAL A 55 -7.73 26.17 3.48
C VAL A 55 -6.78 26.11 4.67
N SER A 56 -7.30 25.99 5.90
CA SER A 56 -6.50 26.01 7.12
C SER A 56 -5.75 24.70 7.38
N VAL A 57 -6.28 23.56 6.93
CA VAL A 57 -5.60 22.26 6.98
C VAL A 57 -4.82 22.04 5.70
N HIS A 58 -3.50 21.86 5.79
CA HIS A 58 -2.64 21.89 4.62
C HIS A 58 -2.92 20.76 3.63
N GLY A 59 -3.22 19.55 4.10
CA GLY A 59 -3.58 18.42 3.23
C GLY A 59 -4.78 18.71 2.33
N HIS A 60 -5.80 19.40 2.87
CA HIS A 60 -6.94 19.87 2.08
C HIS A 60 -6.58 21.00 1.12
N ASN A 61 -5.79 21.98 1.58
CA ASN A 61 -5.40 23.15 0.80
C ASN A 61 -4.62 22.75 -0.47
N ILE A 62 -3.66 21.82 -0.33
CA ILE A 62 -2.89 21.30 -1.46
C ILE A 62 -3.66 20.25 -2.28
N LYS A 63 -4.91 19.93 -1.89
CA LYS A 63 -5.78 18.94 -2.55
C LYS A 63 -5.17 17.55 -2.62
N SER A 64 -4.41 17.18 -1.59
CA SER A 64 -3.85 15.84 -1.40
C SER A 64 -4.57 15.09 -0.29
N ASP A 65 -5.86 15.37 -0.10
CA ASP A 65 -6.74 14.65 0.81
C ASP A 65 -7.24 13.32 0.20
N CYS A 66 -7.32 12.30 1.03
CA CYS A 66 -7.96 11.02 0.73
C CYS A 66 -8.88 10.58 1.86
N TYR A 67 -9.85 9.72 1.50
CA TYR A 67 -10.89 9.25 2.40
C TYR A 67 -10.90 7.72 2.39
N ILE A 68 -10.91 7.09 3.55
CA ILE A 68 -10.89 5.64 3.66
C ILE A 68 -12.25 5.10 4.12
N ASN A 69 -12.44 3.78 4.09
CA ASN A 69 -13.64 3.21 4.68
C ASN A 69 -13.70 3.49 6.20
N GLU A 70 -14.89 3.73 6.75
CA GLU A 70 -15.11 3.96 8.19
C GLU A 70 -14.50 2.86 9.07
N HIS A 71 -14.50 1.60 8.63
CA HIS A 71 -13.89 0.50 9.39
C HIS A 71 -12.36 0.58 9.50
N LEU A 72 -11.71 1.36 8.64
CA LEU A 72 -10.26 1.55 8.60
C LEU A 72 -9.80 2.86 9.25
N ILE A 73 -10.72 3.77 9.57
CA ILE A 73 -10.37 5.09 10.16
C ILE A 73 -9.76 4.97 11.56
N ARG A 74 -9.93 3.80 12.20
CA ARG A 74 -9.47 3.53 13.55
C ARG A 74 -8.46 2.39 13.57
N VAL A 75 -7.42 2.57 14.38
CA VAL A 75 -6.38 1.58 14.66
C VAL A 75 -6.54 1.04 16.06
N ASN A 76 -6.63 -0.27 16.19
CA ASN A 76 -6.69 -0.92 17.48
C ASN A 76 -5.28 -1.16 18.03
N LYS A 77 -4.88 -0.36 19.02
CA LYS A 77 -3.59 -0.43 19.71
C LYS A 77 -3.82 -0.63 21.21
N THR A 78 -3.24 -1.66 21.79
CA THR A 78 -3.47 -2.08 23.19
C THR A 78 -4.97 -2.25 23.52
N SER A 79 -5.50 -1.49 24.49
CA SER A 79 -6.93 -1.46 24.83
C SER A 79 -7.69 -0.31 24.17
N ASN A 80 -7.03 0.47 23.31
CA ASN A 80 -7.57 1.73 22.78
C ASN A 80 -7.71 1.66 21.24
N SER A 81 -8.53 2.56 20.72
CA SER A 81 -8.73 2.75 19.29
C SER A 81 -8.37 4.19 18.94
N ILE A 82 -7.38 4.37 18.08
CA ILE A 82 -6.80 5.68 17.74
C ILE A 82 -7.28 6.06 16.35
N ASN A 83 -7.62 7.34 16.15
CA ASN A 83 -8.06 7.85 14.86
C ASN A 83 -6.86 8.11 13.94
N ARG A 84 -6.99 7.77 12.66
CA ARG A 84 -5.99 7.99 11.61
C ARG A 84 -6.06 9.38 10.95
N CYS A 85 -6.94 10.26 11.42
CA CYS A 85 -7.04 11.63 10.92
C CYS A 85 -5.67 12.32 10.87
N GLY A 86 -5.31 12.86 9.70
CA GLY A 86 -4.04 13.55 9.48
C GLY A 86 -2.83 12.65 9.18
N GLU A 87 -3.00 11.33 9.22
CA GLU A 87 -1.98 10.40 8.76
C GLU A 87 -1.79 10.47 7.25
N TRP A 88 -0.57 10.21 6.78
CA TRP A 88 -0.25 10.20 5.36
C TRP A 88 -0.09 8.77 4.83
N LEU A 89 -0.73 8.52 3.68
CA LEU A 89 -0.64 7.27 2.94
C LEU A 89 0.15 7.49 1.65
N GLU A 90 1.08 6.58 1.36
CA GLU A 90 1.56 6.40 0.00
C GLU A 90 0.60 5.47 -0.74
N VAL A 91 0.11 5.92 -1.90
CA VAL A 91 -0.77 5.19 -2.79
C VAL A 91 -0.10 5.04 -4.14
N VAL A 92 0.13 3.79 -4.56
CA VAL A 92 0.82 3.45 -5.81
C VAL A 92 -0.10 2.61 -6.67
N GLY A 93 -0.41 3.10 -7.86
CA GLY A 93 -1.27 2.42 -8.81
C GLY A 93 -0.53 1.98 -10.08
N PRO A 94 -1.29 1.58 -11.12
CA PRO A 94 -0.72 1.04 -12.36
C PRO A 94 0.19 2.00 -13.14
N SER A 95 0.13 3.30 -12.87
CA SER A 95 1.11 4.27 -13.41
C SER A 95 2.53 4.05 -12.89
N GLN A 96 2.68 3.32 -11.77
CA GLN A 96 3.89 3.17 -10.97
C GLN A 96 4.42 4.50 -10.39
N ASN A 97 3.59 5.55 -10.36
CA ASN A 97 3.92 6.82 -9.71
C ASN A 97 3.32 6.82 -8.29
N PRO A 98 4.15 6.89 -7.24
CA PRO A 98 3.64 7.01 -5.88
C PRO A 98 3.03 8.40 -5.67
N VAL A 99 1.85 8.44 -5.05
CA VAL A 99 1.19 9.67 -4.63
C VAL A 99 0.96 9.60 -3.14
N VAL A 100 1.24 10.69 -2.43
CA VAL A 100 1.06 10.75 -0.98
C VAL A 100 -0.18 11.57 -0.64
N CYS A 101 -1.11 11.00 0.13
CA CYS A 101 -2.36 11.66 0.51
C CYS A 101 -2.60 11.61 2.02
N MET A 102 -3.19 12.66 2.56
CA MET A 102 -3.57 12.75 3.97
C MET A 102 -4.95 12.14 4.16
N ILE A 103 -5.11 11.28 5.15
CA ILE A 103 -6.43 10.78 5.58
C ILE A 103 -7.20 11.95 6.18
N ALA A 104 -8.14 12.46 5.41
CA ALA A 104 -8.97 13.61 5.74
C ALA A 104 -10.34 13.24 6.30
N GLY A 105 -10.63 11.94 6.38
CA GLY A 105 -11.91 11.43 6.83
C GLY A 105 -12.24 10.06 6.29
N SER A 106 -13.51 9.71 6.39
CA SER A 106 -14.04 8.46 5.87
C SER A 106 -15.09 8.68 4.78
N VAL A 107 -15.28 7.67 3.95
CA VAL A 107 -16.25 7.70 2.85
C VAL A 107 -17.06 6.41 2.77
N SER A 108 -18.36 6.57 2.53
CA SER A 108 -19.27 5.51 2.13
C SER A 108 -19.68 5.75 0.67
N VAL A 109 -19.44 4.76 -0.18
CA VAL A 109 -19.79 4.81 -1.60
C VAL A 109 -20.66 3.61 -1.99
N THR A 110 -21.46 3.77 -3.03
CA THR A 110 -22.15 2.69 -3.72
C THR A 110 -21.51 2.50 -5.09
N ILE A 111 -21.09 1.26 -5.36
CA ILE A 111 -20.43 0.86 -6.61
C ILE A 111 -21.27 -0.24 -7.26
N ASN A 112 -21.77 0.02 -8.46
CA ASN A 112 -22.60 -0.95 -9.19
C ASN A 112 -21.83 -2.26 -9.41
N GLY A 113 -22.41 -3.37 -8.93
CA GLY A 113 -21.82 -4.71 -9.06
C GLY A 113 -20.68 -5.02 -8.07
N ALA A 114 -20.40 -4.14 -7.10
CA ALA A 114 -19.45 -4.43 -6.03
C ALA A 114 -20.07 -5.30 -4.92
N ASN A 115 -19.26 -6.16 -4.32
CA ASN A 115 -19.63 -6.94 -3.14
C ASN A 115 -19.26 -6.20 -1.85
N SER A 116 -19.73 -6.69 -0.70
CA SER A 116 -19.43 -6.10 0.62
C SER A 116 -17.94 -6.02 0.93
N GLN A 117 -17.15 -6.98 0.44
CA GLN A 117 -15.69 -7.04 0.65
C GLN A 117 -14.94 -5.90 -0.04
N LEU A 118 -15.44 -5.40 -1.18
CA LEU A 118 -14.82 -4.27 -1.87
C LEU A 118 -14.92 -2.99 -1.01
N TYR A 119 -16.06 -2.79 -0.35
CA TYR A 119 -16.30 -1.57 0.41
C TYR A 119 -15.34 -1.39 1.58
N SER A 120 -14.84 -2.46 2.18
CA SER A 120 -13.94 -2.38 3.33
C SER A 120 -12.48 -2.04 2.97
N ARG A 121 -12.13 -1.88 1.69
CA ARG A 121 -10.74 -1.71 1.21
C ARG A 121 -10.58 -0.52 0.26
N ILE A 122 -11.40 0.51 0.46
CA ILE A 122 -11.47 1.68 -0.42
C ILE A 122 -10.54 2.79 0.08
N VAL A 123 -9.82 3.40 -0.86
CA VAL A 123 -9.24 4.74 -0.73
C VAL A 123 -9.92 5.66 -1.76
N GLY A 124 -10.85 6.48 -1.29
CA GLY A 124 -11.50 7.52 -2.06
C GLY A 124 -10.57 8.71 -2.26
N VAL A 125 -10.38 9.11 -3.52
CA VAL A 125 -9.53 10.24 -3.91
C VAL A 125 -10.22 11.12 -4.93
N ARG A 126 -9.79 12.37 -5.02
CA ARG A 126 -10.22 13.31 -6.08
C ARG A 126 -9.64 12.88 -7.42
N ASN A 127 -10.28 13.32 -8.51
CA ASN A 127 -9.85 13.01 -9.88
C ASN A 127 -8.40 13.39 -10.17
N SER A 128 -7.89 14.49 -9.58
CA SER A 128 -6.51 14.95 -9.75
C SER A 128 -5.47 13.99 -9.17
N VAL A 129 -5.80 13.31 -8.07
CA VAL A 129 -4.94 12.29 -7.45
C VAL A 129 -5.14 10.96 -8.18
N PHE A 130 -6.39 10.61 -8.49
CA PHE A 130 -6.73 9.39 -9.22
C PHE A 130 -6.02 9.31 -10.60
N SER A 131 -5.93 10.42 -11.33
CA SER A 131 -5.28 10.46 -12.64
C SER A 131 -3.76 10.33 -12.60
N GLN A 132 -3.13 10.55 -11.44
CA GLN A 132 -1.69 10.34 -11.23
C GLN A 132 -1.37 8.89 -10.88
N ILE A 133 -2.25 8.27 -10.09
CA ILE A 133 -2.17 6.86 -9.67
C ILE A 133 -2.49 5.91 -10.84
N THR A 134 -3.41 6.34 -11.70
CA THR A 134 -3.81 5.62 -12.91
C THR A 134 -3.11 6.18 -14.16
N ILE A 135 -3.35 5.56 -15.31
CA ILE A 135 -2.86 6.07 -16.58
C ILE A 135 -3.90 7.05 -17.10
N SER A 136 -3.50 8.30 -17.36
CA SER A 136 -4.36 9.39 -17.82
C SER A 136 -4.85 9.24 -19.28
N SER A 137 -5.05 8.00 -19.75
CA SER A 137 -5.29 7.67 -21.15
C SER A 137 -6.78 7.52 -21.44
N GLY A 138 -7.54 8.62 -21.42
CA GLY A 138 -8.90 8.73 -21.98
C GLY A 138 -9.98 7.84 -21.37
N THR A 139 -9.64 6.91 -20.48
CA THR A 139 -10.57 5.99 -19.84
C THR A 139 -11.30 6.70 -18.71
N SER A 140 -12.64 6.62 -18.71
CA SER A 140 -13.48 6.94 -17.56
C SER A 140 -13.41 5.83 -16.49
N LEU A 141 -12.19 5.46 -16.08
CA LEU A 141 -11.97 4.57 -14.96
C LEU A 141 -12.44 5.28 -13.69
N SER A 142 -13.28 4.58 -12.94
CA SER A 142 -13.79 5.05 -11.66
C SER A 142 -13.13 4.33 -10.49
N LEU A 143 -12.45 3.21 -10.77
CA LEU A 143 -11.85 2.30 -9.81
C LEU A 143 -10.50 1.83 -10.35
N SER A 144 -9.52 1.62 -9.48
CA SER A 144 -8.26 0.97 -9.82
C SER A 144 -7.70 0.21 -8.61
N GLN A 145 -7.06 -0.93 -8.84
CA GLN A 145 -6.29 -1.59 -7.78
C GLN A 145 -5.09 -0.71 -7.44
N VAL A 146 -4.79 -0.58 -6.16
CA VAL A 146 -3.62 0.17 -5.69
C VAL A 146 -2.91 -0.60 -4.60
N THR A 147 -1.62 -0.30 -4.44
CA THR A 147 -0.84 -0.65 -3.26
C THR A 147 -0.80 0.56 -2.33
N VAL A 148 -1.11 0.34 -1.06
CA VAL A 148 -1.14 1.37 -0.02
C VAL A 148 -0.08 1.06 1.03
N ALA A 149 0.58 2.09 1.54
CA ALA A 149 1.45 1.99 2.70
C ALA A 149 1.30 3.24 3.57
N GLU A 150 1.50 3.07 4.88
CA GLU A 150 1.67 4.19 5.80
C GLU A 150 2.98 4.92 5.46
N SER A 151 2.93 6.25 5.45
CA SER A 151 4.03 7.12 5.03
C SER A 151 4.35 8.14 6.11
N ASP A 152 5.64 8.37 6.36
CA ASP A 152 6.12 9.40 7.30
C ASP A 152 6.39 10.73 6.56
N PHE A 153 5.41 11.16 5.77
CA PHE A 153 5.55 12.32 4.89
C PHE A 153 5.54 13.63 5.66
N ASP A 154 6.64 14.39 5.54
CA ASP A 154 6.83 15.68 6.20
C ASP A 154 6.62 16.84 5.22
N LEU A 155 5.53 17.58 5.41
CA LEU A 155 5.24 18.82 4.68
C LEU A 155 6.25 19.95 4.98
N ARG A 156 7.11 19.78 5.98
CA ARG A 156 8.03 20.79 6.53
C ARG A 156 7.29 21.99 7.12
N ILE A 157 6.09 21.74 7.62
CA ILE A 157 5.23 22.72 8.28
C ILE A 157 5.09 22.28 9.73
N ASN A 158 5.14 23.24 10.64
CA ASN A 158 4.99 22.95 12.04
C ASN A 158 3.51 22.68 12.37
N PRO A 159 3.23 21.65 13.18
CA PRO A 159 1.88 21.35 13.63
C PRO A 159 1.20 22.53 14.31
N SER A 160 -0.12 22.53 14.30
CA SER A 160 -0.93 23.57 14.93
C SER A 160 -2.01 23.01 15.83
N LEU A 161 -2.31 23.74 16.89
CA LEU A 161 -3.38 23.46 17.84
C LEU A 161 -4.48 24.50 17.65
N TYR A 162 -5.71 24.05 17.46
CA TYR A 162 -6.90 24.89 17.45
C TYR A 162 -7.69 24.70 18.74
N VAL A 163 -8.01 25.81 19.42
CA VAL A 163 -9.05 25.81 20.45
C VAL A 163 -10.39 26.00 19.74
N LEU A 164 -11.19 24.94 19.66
CA LEU A 164 -12.43 24.90 18.87
C LEU A 164 -13.60 25.54 19.62
N SER A 165 -13.76 25.17 20.89
CA SER A 165 -14.82 25.67 21.76
C SER A 165 -14.43 25.55 23.22
N LYS A 166 -15.14 26.26 24.09
CA LYS A 166 -14.99 26.15 25.54
C LYS A 166 -16.32 26.34 26.25
N ASN A 167 -16.40 25.76 27.45
CA ASN A 167 -17.41 26.08 28.45
C ASN A 167 -16.71 26.52 29.74
N ASP A 168 -17.44 26.63 30.85
CA ASP A 168 -16.90 27.13 32.12
C ASP A 168 -15.87 26.20 32.79
N SER A 169 -15.77 24.95 32.33
CA SER A 169 -14.95 23.90 32.97
C SER A 169 -13.96 23.22 32.03
N HIS A 170 -14.21 23.23 30.73
CA HIS A 170 -13.43 22.50 29.73
C HIS A 170 -13.29 23.28 28.43
N SER A 171 -12.22 22.99 27.70
CA SER A 171 -12.00 23.38 26.30
C SER A 171 -11.87 22.16 25.41
N ILE A 172 -12.36 22.28 24.18
CA ILE A 172 -12.18 21.27 23.13
C ILE A 172 -11.12 21.79 22.18
N ILE A 173 -10.08 21.00 21.98
CA ILE A 173 -8.99 21.31 21.06
C ILE A 173 -8.85 20.25 19.97
N GLN A 174 -8.21 20.61 18.86
CA GLN A 174 -7.82 19.68 17.80
C GLN A 174 -6.46 20.10 17.23
N PHE A 175 -5.66 19.10 16.86
CA PHE A 175 -4.36 19.32 16.23
C PHE A 175 -4.46 19.13 14.72
N ILE A 176 -3.67 19.87 13.96
CA ILE A 176 -3.57 19.75 12.51
C ILE A 176 -2.12 19.81 12.06
N ASP A 177 -1.89 19.40 10.81
CA ASP A 177 -0.59 19.48 10.12
C ASP A 177 0.55 18.73 10.84
N HIS A 178 0.21 17.71 11.62
CA HIS A 178 1.18 16.74 12.14
C HIS A 178 1.50 15.69 11.07
N ASN A 179 2.78 15.32 10.95
CA ASN A 179 3.21 14.26 10.04
C ASN A 179 2.96 12.84 10.59
N ARG A 180 2.54 12.72 11.86
CA ARG A 180 2.21 11.43 12.50
C ARG A 180 0.93 11.50 13.31
N PRO A 181 0.13 10.42 13.37
CA PRO A 181 -1.09 10.38 14.15
C PRO A 181 -0.82 10.65 15.64
N PRO A 182 -1.59 11.54 16.29
CA PRO A 182 -1.52 11.73 17.72
C PRO A 182 -2.25 10.60 18.46
N GLU A 183 -1.65 10.11 19.54
CA GLU A 183 -2.28 9.11 20.41
C GLU A 183 -2.93 9.78 21.63
N LYS A 184 -2.21 10.73 22.23
CA LYS A 184 -2.59 11.40 23.47
C LYS A 184 -1.89 12.73 23.62
N ILE A 185 -2.30 13.51 24.61
CA ILE A 185 -1.57 14.68 25.09
C ILE A 185 -1.14 14.49 26.54
N GLU A 186 -0.11 15.21 26.94
CA GLU A 186 0.32 15.33 28.34
C GLU A 186 0.32 16.81 28.73
N ILE A 187 -0.24 17.13 29.89
CA ILE A 187 -0.27 18.47 30.46
C ILE A 187 0.54 18.45 31.75
N ILE A 188 1.58 19.30 31.78
CA ILE A 188 2.44 19.48 32.94
C ILE A 188 2.27 20.92 33.43
N ASP A 189 1.62 21.09 34.58
CA ASP A 189 1.36 22.39 35.21
C ASP A 189 1.57 22.30 36.74
N GLY A 190 2.74 22.73 37.20
CA GLY A 190 3.14 22.57 38.60
C GLY A 190 3.27 21.09 39.01
N GLU A 191 2.42 20.62 39.93
CA GLU A 191 2.36 19.21 40.36
C GLU A 191 1.43 18.36 39.49
N LEU A 192 0.63 18.97 38.60
CA LEU A 192 -0.22 18.25 37.67
C LEU A 192 0.67 17.62 36.58
N ASN A 193 0.54 16.31 36.42
CA ASN A 193 0.98 15.59 35.24
C ASN A 193 -0.16 14.65 34.80
N GLU A 194 -0.94 15.09 33.82
CA GLU A 194 -2.11 14.35 33.33
C GLU A 194 -1.93 13.98 31.86
N GLU A 195 -2.13 12.70 31.55
CA GLU A 195 -2.23 12.20 30.18
C GLU A 195 -3.71 12.12 29.76
N ILE A 196 -4.07 12.85 28.70
CA ILE A 196 -5.42 12.89 28.16
C ILE A 196 -5.44 12.20 26.81
N LYS A 197 -6.31 11.20 26.68
CA LYS A 197 -6.48 10.43 25.43
C LYS A 197 -7.28 11.21 24.41
N ILE A 198 -7.03 10.92 23.13
CA ILE A 198 -7.83 11.46 22.04
C ILE A 198 -9.25 10.90 22.07
N ASN A 199 -10.23 11.74 21.75
CA ASN A 199 -11.62 11.34 21.59
C ASN A 199 -11.82 10.61 20.24
N PRO A 200 -12.91 9.83 20.09
CA PRO A 200 -13.20 9.12 18.84
C PRO A 200 -13.42 10.01 17.61
N ASP A 201 -13.61 11.32 17.82
CA ASP A 201 -13.83 12.35 16.79
C ASP A 201 -12.58 13.21 16.53
N ASP A 202 -11.39 12.70 16.90
CA ASP A 202 -10.09 13.35 16.68
C ASP A 202 -9.88 14.67 17.48
N THR A 203 -10.67 14.89 18.53
CA THR A 203 -10.52 16.04 19.43
C THR A 203 -9.99 15.65 20.80
N PHE A 204 -9.56 16.63 21.60
CA PHE A 204 -9.23 16.46 23.01
C PHE A 204 -10.11 17.35 23.87
N THR A 205 -10.61 16.81 24.97
CA THR A 205 -11.33 17.57 26.00
C THR A 205 -10.39 17.81 27.17
N ILE A 206 -10.11 19.09 27.46
CA ILE A 206 -9.11 19.49 28.46
C ILE A 206 -9.77 20.38 29.50
N PRO A 207 -9.43 20.27 30.81
CA PRO A 207 -9.85 21.23 31.81
C PRO A 207 -9.51 22.67 31.42
N LEU A 208 -10.35 23.63 31.78
CA LEU A 208 -10.07 25.04 31.53
C LEU A 208 -9.10 25.58 32.59
N PHE A 209 -7.96 26.12 32.14
CA PHE A 209 -6.98 26.78 33.00
C PHE A 209 -7.14 28.30 32.92
N SER A 210 -6.97 29.00 34.05
CA SER A 210 -7.06 30.47 34.11
C SER A 210 -5.82 31.18 33.59
N HIS A 211 -4.71 30.46 33.45
CA HIS A 211 -3.44 30.91 32.90
C HIS A 211 -3.04 30.11 31.65
N ALA A 212 -1.98 30.56 30.99
CA ALA A 212 -1.42 29.85 29.84
C ALA A 212 -0.65 28.61 30.29
N ILE A 213 -0.83 27.49 29.59
CA ILE A 213 -0.21 26.20 29.90
C ILE A 213 0.63 25.67 28.74
N ASN A 214 1.50 24.70 29.02
CA ASN A 214 2.18 23.93 27.98
C ASN A 214 1.47 22.60 27.76
N ILE A 215 1.29 22.22 26.49
CA ILE A 215 0.64 20.97 26.10
C ILE A 215 1.63 20.18 25.26
N TYR A 216 1.90 18.93 25.65
CA TYR A 216 2.76 18.03 24.88
C TYR A 216 1.88 17.10 24.04
N LEU A 217 2.02 17.16 22.71
CA LEU A 217 1.37 16.21 21.81
C LEU A 217 2.25 14.97 21.68
N ILE A 218 1.68 13.80 21.93
CA ILE A 218 2.38 12.52 21.89
C ILE A 218 1.89 11.74 20.67
N SER A 219 2.81 11.45 19.74
CA SER A 219 2.54 10.64 18.55
C SER A 219 2.34 9.17 18.88
N PHE A 220 1.84 8.43 17.90
CA PHE A 220 1.71 6.97 17.91
C PHE A 220 3.01 6.21 18.26
N ASP A 221 4.17 6.80 17.97
CA ASP A 221 5.50 6.22 18.26
C ASP A 221 6.09 6.67 19.60
N SER A 222 5.30 7.36 20.42
CA SER A 222 5.72 7.98 21.68
C SER A 222 6.72 9.14 21.55
N GLU A 223 6.89 9.71 20.35
CA GLU A 223 7.57 11.00 20.19
C GLU A 223 6.70 12.14 20.74
N LYS A 224 7.32 13.17 21.33
CA LYS A 224 6.64 14.31 21.94
C LYS A 224 7.02 15.62 21.27
N ILE A 225 6.04 16.49 21.01
CA ILE A 225 6.26 17.89 20.62
C ILE A 225 5.55 18.82 21.62
N GLU A 226 6.14 19.97 21.90
CA GLU A 226 5.62 20.92 22.90
C GLU A 226 4.89 22.10 22.23
N PHE A 227 3.71 22.43 22.75
CA PHE A 227 2.96 23.65 22.47
C PHE A 227 3.04 24.56 23.70
N LYS A 228 3.73 25.69 23.58
CA LYS A 228 4.04 26.59 24.70
C LYS A 228 3.01 27.71 24.83
N GLY A 229 2.69 28.08 26.07
CA GLY A 229 1.94 29.31 26.36
C GLY A 229 0.52 29.33 25.79
N ILE A 230 -0.16 28.19 25.82
CA ILE A 230 -1.50 28.00 25.25
C ILE A 230 -2.55 28.59 26.20
N ASN A 231 -3.28 29.61 25.73
CA ASN A 231 -4.41 30.17 26.46
C ASN A 231 -5.73 29.55 25.98
N LEU A 232 -6.27 28.62 26.76
CA LEU A 232 -7.52 27.92 26.48
C LEU A 232 -8.77 28.83 26.59
N ASN A 233 -8.65 30.05 27.13
CA ASN A 233 -9.77 31.00 27.20
C ASN A 233 -10.06 31.70 25.88
N THR A 234 -9.19 31.56 24.87
CA THR A 234 -9.34 32.21 23.56
C THR A 234 -9.51 31.15 22.48
N ILE A 235 -10.60 31.23 21.73
CA ILE A 235 -10.83 30.41 20.53
C ILE A 235 -9.89 30.92 19.44
N THR A 236 -8.74 30.28 19.30
CA THR A 236 -7.68 30.69 18.36
C THR A 236 -6.79 29.50 17.99
N ARG A 237 -5.87 29.74 17.04
CA ARG A 237 -4.83 28.81 16.61
C ARG A 237 -3.50 29.16 17.28
N TYR A 238 -2.78 28.12 17.68
CA TYR A 238 -1.39 28.17 18.12
C TYR A 238 -0.56 27.26 17.21
N SER A 239 0.69 27.64 16.96
CA SER A 239 1.65 26.81 16.22
C SER A 239 2.80 26.43 17.13
N THR A 240 3.36 25.23 16.92
CA THR A 240 4.59 24.82 17.61
C THR A 240 5.83 25.27 16.82
N ASP A 241 6.98 25.24 17.48
CA ASP A 241 8.30 25.47 16.87
C ASP A 241 8.95 24.17 16.38
N ASP A 242 8.43 23.02 16.83
CA ASP A 242 8.96 21.68 16.53
C ASP A 242 8.02 20.86 15.64
N ARG A 243 8.52 19.73 15.15
CA ARG A 243 7.72 18.70 14.46
C ARG A 243 8.26 17.32 14.79
N PHE A 244 7.45 16.28 14.61
CA PHE A 244 7.96 14.92 14.75
C PHE A 244 9.05 14.66 13.73
N VAL A 245 10.00 13.79 14.09
CA VAL A 245 11.07 13.41 13.17
C VAL A 245 10.43 12.73 11.96
N SER A 246 11.03 12.83 10.77
CA SER A 246 10.59 12.09 9.60
C SER A 246 11.67 11.12 9.12
N TYR A 247 11.26 9.90 8.80
CA TYR A 247 12.12 8.85 8.28
C TYR A 247 11.93 8.67 6.78
N ASN A 248 13.02 8.32 6.08
CA ASN A 248 12.91 7.96 4.66
C ASN A 248 12.47 6.50 4.56
N LEU A 249 11.20 6.30 4.24
CA LEU A 249 10.65 4.98 3.97
C LEU A 249 10.88 4.57 2.51
N ARG A 250 11.10 3.27 2.28
CA ARG A 250 11.15 2.73 0.92
C ARG A 250 9.76 2.80 0.30
N SER A 251 9.66 3.46 -0.85
CA SER A 251 8.41 3.52 -1.62
C SER A 251 7.98 2.13 -2.10
N CYS A 252 6.69 1.86 -1.99
CA CYS A 252 6.06 0.66 -2.50
C CYS A 252 5.96 0.69 -4.03
N LYS A 253 5.72 -0.47 -4.60
CA LYS A 253 5.38 -0.65 -6.01
C LYS A 253 3.97 -1.20 -6.15
N TYR A 254 3.34 -0.85 -7.25
CA TYR A 254 2.08 -1.48 -7.63
C TYR A 254 2.32 -2.93 -8.04
N LEU A 255 1.55 -3.84 -7.42
CA LEU A 255 1.63 -5.28 -7.66
C LEU A 255 0.27 -5.84 -8.10
N ALA A 256 0.12 -6.06 -9.41
CA ALA A 256 -1.02 -6.80 -9.95
C ALA A 256 -0.95 -8.30 -9.59
N ASP A 257 -2.10 -8.96 -9.57
CA ASP A 257 -2.20 -10.40 -9.31
C ASP A 257 -1.45 -11.21 -10.39
N THR A 258 -0.65 -12.15 -9.92
CA THR A 258 0.13 -13.06 -10.76
C THR A 258 -0.70 -14.25 -11.25
N GLN A 259 -1.74 -14.63 -10.51
CA GLN A 259 -2.56 -15.78 -10.87
C GLN A 259 -3.64 -15.36 -11.87
N ILE A 260 -3.57 -15.92 -13.09
CA ILE A 260 -4.60 -15.70 -14.11
C ILE A 260 -5.71 -16.74 -13.93
N PHE A 261 -5.35 -18.02 -13.86
CA PHE A 261 -6.29 -19.14 -13.76
C PHE A 261 -5.63 -20.42 -13.26
N GLU A 262 -6.40 -21.28 -12.60
CA GLU A 262 -6.03 -22.60 -12.11
C GLU A 262 -7.32 -23.41 -12.00
N GLU A 263 -7.36 -24.56 -12.69
CA GLU A 263 -8.53 -25.43 -12.75
C GLU A 263 -8.91 -25.96 -11.35
N GLY A 264 -10.20 -25.95 -11.04
CA GLY A 264 -10.72 -26.42 -9.75
C GLY A 264 -10.59 -25.44 -8.59
N LYS A 265 -9.87 -24.31 -8.76
CA LYS A 265 -9.77 -23.26 -7.74
C LYS A 265 -11.06 -22.42 -7.71
N ASN A 266 -11.54 -22.11 -6.50
CA ASN A 266 -12.65 -21.20 -6.31
C ASN A 266 -12.15 -19.74 -6.22
N TYR A 267 -12.74 -18.86 -7.02
CA TYR A 267 -12.40 -17.45 -7.08
C TYR A 267 -13.53 -16.53 -6.63
N SER A 268 -14.57 -17.04 -5.95
CA SER A 268 -15.72 -16.27 -5.48
C SER A 268 -15.33 -15.12 -4.53
N ASN A 269 -14.22 -15.26 -3.82
CA ASN A 269 -13.75 -14.31 -2.80
C ASN A 269 -12.74 -13.29 -3.33
N VAL A 270 -12.38 -13.35 -4.61
CA VAL A 270 -11.45 -12.41 -5.24
C VAL A 270 -12.25 -11.36 -5.99
N LEU A 271 -11.95 -10.08 -5.74
CA LEU A 271 -12.65 -8.97 -6.38
C LEU A 271 -12.53 -9.05 -7.90
N PRO A 272 -13.65 -8.96 -8.67
CA PRO A 272 -13.64 -9.10 -10.12
C PRO A 272 -12.62 -8.21 -10.85
N MET A 273 -12.35 -7.02 -10.32
CA MET A 273 -11.40 -6.07 -10.91
C MET A 273 -9.93 -6.47 -10.76
N PHE A 274 -9.60 -7.32 -9.78
CA PHE A 274 -8.25 -7.86 -9.57
C PHE A 274 -7.99 -9.08 -10.44
N ARG A 275 -8.99 -9.53 -11.21
CA ARG A 275 -8.92 -10.77 -11.98
C ARG A 275 -8.71 -10.50 -13.46
N TRP A 276 -7.97 -11.43 -14.04
CA TRP A 276 -7.82 -11.53 -15.49
C TRP A 276 -9.09 -12.11 -16.11
N ARG A 277 -9.64 -11.38 -17.08
CA ARG A 277 -10.74 -11.84 -17.91
C ARG A 277 -10.19 -12.72 -19.02
N MET A 278 -10.83 -13.85 -19.26
CA MET A 278 -10.39 -14.84 -20.24
C MET A 278 -11.35 -14.87 -21.41
N TYR A 279 -10.78 -14.97 -22.62
CA TYR A 279 -11.54 -15.04 -23.86
C TYR A 279 -10.92 -16.05 -24.81
N TYR A 280 -11.74 -16.55 -25.73
CA TYR A 280 -11.23 -17.02 -27.01
C TYR A 280 -11.74 -16.11 -28.14
N ILE A 281 -10.98 -16.04 -29.23
CA ILE A 281 -11.30 -15.19 -30.39
C ILE A 281 -11.11 -15.96 -31.68
N ASP A 282 -12.17 -16.01 -32.48
CA ASP A 282 -12.20 -16.71 -33.77
C ASP A 282 -11.45 -15.95 -34.89
N ASP A 283 -11.40 -16.56 -36.07
CA ASP A 283 -10.79 -16.01 -37.29
C ASP A 283 -11.49 -14.74 -37.82
N LYS A 284 -12.74 -14.50 -37.42
CA LYS A 284 -13.54 -13.31 -37.72
C LYS A 284 -13.37 -12.20 -36.67
N ASN A 285 -12.51 -12.42 -35.66
CA ASN A 285 -12.31 -11.55 -34.51
C ASN A 285 -13.53 -11.41 -33.58
N THR A 286 -14.40 -12.42 -33.54
CA THR A 286 -15.49 -12.52 -32.56
C THR A 286 -14.92 -13.02 -31.24
N ALA A 287 -15.03 -12.22 -30.19
CA ALA A 287 -14.59 -12.59 -28.85
C ALA A 287 -15.70 -13.24 -28.03
N THR A 288 -15.42 -14.39 -27.43
CA THR A 288 -16.30 -15.05 -26.46
C THR A 288 -15.64 -15.08 -25.09
N SER A 289 -16.33 -14.55 -24.07
CA SER A 289 -15.82 -14.47 -22.70
C SER A 289 -16.16 -15.70 -21.88
N PHE A 290 -15.25 -16.07 -20.98
CA PHE A 290 -15.56 -17.00 -19.89
C PHE A 290 -16.00 -16.24 -18.63
N PRO A 291 -16.96 -16.78 -17.85
CA PRO A 291 -17.30 -16.21 -16.55
C PRO A 291 -16.08 -16.11 -15.65
N LEU A 292 -15.98 -15.05 -14.86
CA LEU A 292 -14.86 -14.91 -13.93
C LEU A 292 -14.87 -16.06 -12.91
N THR A 293 -16.02 -16.45 -12.38
CA THR A 293 -16.14 -17.48 -11.34
C THR A 293 -15.93 -18.91 -11.86
N GLU A 294 -15.66 -19.10 -13.15
CA GLU A 294 -15.56 -20.42 -13.75
C GLU A 294 -14.37 -21.20 -13.17
N SER A 295 -14.61 -22.43 -12.70
CA SER A 295 -13.56 -23.33 -12.21
C SER A 295 -12.94 -24.17 -13.33
N LYS A 296 -13.52 -24.13 -14.55
CA LYS A 296 -13.07 -24.86 -15.73
C LYS A 296 -13.26 -24.04 -17.01
N VAL A 297 -12.15 -23.68 -17.64
CA VAL A 297 -12.17 -22.98 -18.93
C VAL A 297 -11.93 -24.00 -20.04
N GLN A 298 -12.98 -24.31 -20.80
CA GLN A 298 -12.95 -25.26 -21.91
C GLN A 298 -13.84 -24.80 -23.07
N PHE A 299 -13.38 -24.99 -24.30
CA PHE A 299 -14.17 -24.73 -25.50
C PHE A 299 -13.75 -25.65 -26.65
N LYS A 300 -14.62 -25.80 -27.66
CA LYS A 300 -14.29 -26.42 -28.94
C LYS A 300 -13.94 -25.33 -29.95
N THR A 301 -12.88 -25.51 -30.72
CA THR A 301 -12.41 -24.50 -31.68
C THR A 301 -13.45 -24.28 -32.78
N PRO A 302 -13.96 -23.04 -32.96
CA PRO A 302 -14.93 -22.73 -34.01
C PRO A 302 -14.26 -22.44 -35.36
N SER A 303 -12.96 -22.11 -35.34
CA SER A 303 -12.18 -21.67 -36.49
C SER A 303 -10.70 -22.06 -36.33
N ASP A 304 -9.95 -21.94 -37.43
CA ASP A 304 -8.49 -22.05 -37.48
C ASP A 304 -7.96 -20.89 -38.35
N PRO A 305 -7.19 -19.92 -37.81
CA PRO A 305 -6.63 -19.88 -36.47
C PRO A 305 -7.64 -19.53 -35.38
N ILE A 306 -7.21 -19.71 -34.13
CA ILE A 306 -7.95 -19.37 -32.91
C ILE A 306 -7.01 -18.66 -31.93
N SER A 307 -7.53 -17.71 -31.14
CA SER A 307 -6.74 -17.04 -30.11
C SER A 307 -7.25 -17.34 -28.71
N THR A 308 -6.34 -17.59 -27.76
CA THR A 308 -6.62 -17.52 -26.32
C THR A 308 -6.12 -16.19 -25.79
N CYS A 309 -6.93 -15.50 -25.00
CA CYS A 309 -6.62 -14.14 -24.60
C CYS A 309 -6.88 -13.86 -23.11
N PHE A 310 -6.05 -13.02 -22.53
CA PHE A 310 -6.10 -12.58 -21.14
C PHE A 310 -6.14 -11.06 -21.08
N LEU A 311 -7.19 -10.50 -20.48
CA LEU A 311 -7.41 -9.07 -20.35
C LEU A 311 -7.45 -8.67 -18.88
N TYR A 312 -6.57 -7.75 -18.46
CA TYR A 312 -6.63 -7.12 -17.15
C TYR A 312 -7.47 -5.85 -17.18
N THR A 313 -8.17 -5.56 -16.09
CA THR A 313 -9.11 -4.42 -16.04
C THR A 313 -8.38 -3.08 -16.16
N THR A 314 -7.18 -2.94 -15.59
CA THR A 314 -6.41 -1.70 -15.69
C THR A 314 -5.17 -1.91 -16.53
N PRO A 315 -4.86 -1.04 -17.51
CA PRO A 315 -3.56 -1.08 -18.19
C PRO A 315 -2.44 -0.89 -17.18
N LEU A 316 -1.36 -1.67 -17.36
CA LEU A 316 -0.19 -1.68 -16.48
C LEU A 316 1.06 -1.92 -17.33
N ARG A 317 2.25 -1.76 -16.75
CA ARG A 317 3.50 -1.97 -17.49
C ARG A 317 3.85 -3.46 -17.51
N LEU A 318 3.08 -4.28 -18.25
CA LEU A 318 3.22 -5.76 -18.20
C LEU A 318 4.66 -6.22 -18.41
N ASN A 319 5.35 -5.57 -19.35
CA ASN A 319 6.73 -5.83 -19.70
C ASN A 319 7.75 -5.48 -18.59
N GLN A 320 7.43 -4.53 -17.70
CA GLN A 320 8.24 -4.17 -16.54
C GLN A 320 7.86 -4.99 -15.30
N ASP A 321 6.57 -5.27 -15.12
CA ASP A 321 6.03 -5.87 -13.91
C ASP A 321 6.27 -7.38 -13.87
N PHE A 322 6.32 -8.02 -15.04
CA PHE A 322 6.47 -9.46 -15.18
C PHE A 322 7.59 -9.79 -16.17
N LYS A 323 8.28 -10.91 -15.92
CA LYS A 323 9.31 -11.44 -16.83
C LYS A 323 8.76 -12.45 -17.82
N GLU A 324 7.75 -13.22 -17.42
CA GLU A 324 7.16 -14.25 -18.28
C GLU A 324 5.73 -14.61 -17.85
N LEU A 325 4.91 -15.02 -18.82
CA LEU A 325 3.67 -15.76 -18.62
C LEU A 325 3.96 -17.25 -18.79
N ARG A 326 3.44 -18.07 -17.89
CA ARG A 326 3.41 -19.52 -18.01
C ARG A 326 1.98 -20.02 -18.08
N MET A 327 1.71 -20.91 -19.01
CA MET A 327 0.41 -21.52 -19.15
C MET A 327 0.51 -22.98 -19.55
N ASP A 328 -0.41 -23.77 -19.01
CA ASP A 328 -0.62 -25.16 -19.40
C ASP A 328 -2.07 -25.33 -19.85
N PHE A 329 -2.27 -26.01 -20.96
CA PHE A 329 -3.59 -26.33 -21.48
C PHE A 329 -3.59 -27.73 -22.13
N ARG A 330 -4.75 -28.37 -22.14
CA ARG A 330 -4.99 -29.60 -22.87
C ARG A 330 -5.55 -29.32 -24.25
N CYS A 331 -5.06 -30.05 -25.25
CA CYS A 331 -5.52 -30.04 -26.62
C CYS A 331 -5.88 -31.48 -27.02
N SER A 332 -7.14 -31.73 -27.39
CA SER A 332 -7.57 -33.09 -27.75
C SER A 332 -6.95 -33.62 -29.05
N ASP A 333 -6.39 -32.74 -29.89
CA ASP A 333 -5.59 -33.11 -31.07
C ASP A 333 -4.23 -32.39 -31.00
N ILE A 334 -3.33 -32.95 -30.20
CA ILE A 334 -1.99 -32.37 -29.98
C ILE A 334 -1.10 -32.43 -31.21
N ASN A 335 -1.29 -33.44 -32.06
CA ASN A 335 -0.42 -33.68 -33.23
C ASN A 335 -0.62 -32.62 -34.30
N SER A 336 -1.82 -32.05 -34.37
CA SER A 336 -2.16 -30.96 -35.29
C SER A 336 -1.92 -29.56 -34.69
N TYR A 337 -1.57 -29.47 -33.40
CA TYR A 337 -1.37 -28.19 -32.73
C TYR A 337 -0.14 -27.45 -33.24
N LYS A 338 -0.32 -26.18 -33.61
CA LYS A 338 0.76 -25.25 -33.95
C LYS A 338 0.60 -23.95 -33.19
N PHE A 339 1.69 -23.46 -32.62
CA PHE A 339 1.78 -22.11 -32.11
C PHE A 339 2.12 -21.15 -33.25
N ASN A 340 1.43 -20.01 -33.33
CA ASN A 340 1.69 -18.99 -34.35
C ASN A 340 2.48 -17.82 -33.76
N THR A 341 1.85 -17.05 -32.85
CA THR A 341 2.47 -15.85 -32.26
C THR A 341 1.80 -15.46 -30.94
N THR A 342 2.48 -14.61 -30.16
CA THR A 342 1.92 -13.96 -28.99
C THR A 342 2.15 -12.46 -29.07
N ASN A 343 1.09 -11.69 -28.86
CA ASN A 343 1.08 -10.24 -28.99
C ASN A 343 0.52 -9.60 -27.72
N LEU A 344 1.05 -8.43 -27.37
CA LEU A 344 0.54 -7.54 -26.32
C LEU A 344 -0.18 -6.36 -26.95
N TYR A 345 -1.30 -6.02 -26.32
CA TYR A 345 -2.14 -4.92 -26.73
C TYR A 345 -2.50 -4.03 -25.55
N TYR A 346 -2.81 -2.79 -25.88
CA TYR A 346 -3.49 -1.83 -25.04
C TYR A 346 -4.93 -1.69 -25.54
N THR A 347 -5.89 -1.77 -24.62
CA THR A 347 -7.31 -1.47 -24.89
C THR A 347 -7.91 -0.68 -23.72
N ASP A 348 -8.73 0.32 -24.04
CA ASP A 348 -9.54 1.08 -23.09
C ASP A 348 -10.88 0.39 -22.79
N THR A 349 -11.29 -0.53 -23.65
CA THR A 349 -12.56 -1.25 -23.56
C THR A 349 -12.33 -2.56 -22.81
N VAL A 350 -12.79 -2.59 -21.55
CA VAL A 350 -12.56 -3.71 -20.62
C VAL A 350 -13.76 -4.66 -20.50
N THR A 351 -14.95 -4.19 -20.91
CA THR A 351 -16.20 -4.95 -20.86
C THR A 351 -16.39 -5.87 -22.06
N SER A 352 -15.82 -5.51 -23.21
CA SER A 352 -15.88 -6.27 -24.46
C SER A 352 -14.53 -6.17 -25.16
N VAL A 353 -14.00 -7.29 -25.63
CA VAL A 353 -12.76 -7.29 -26.42
C VAL A 353 -13.08 -6.82 -27.83
N ASP A 354 -12.58 -5.65 -28.20
CA ASP A 354 -12.56 -5.16 -29.57
C ASP A 354 -11.12 -5.10 -30.06
N ILE A 355 -10.68 -6.18 -30.72
CA ILE A 355 -9.31 -6.25 -31.26
C ILE A 355 -9.05 -5.20 -32.33
N LYS A 356 -10.07 -4.77 -33.08
CA LYS A 356 -9.86 -3.83 -34.20
C LYS A 356 -9.42 -2.47 -33.68
N ASN A 357 -9.89 -2.09 -32.50
CA ASN A 357 -9.55 -0.83 -31.84
C ASN A 357 -8.41 -0.99 -30.81
N ALA A 358 -7.98 -2.21 -30.51
CA ALA A 358 -6.86 -2.46 -29.62
C ALA A 358 -5.52 -2.07 -30.28
N LYS A 359 -4.70 -1.30 -29.57
CA LYS A 359 -3.38 -0.88 -30.05
C LYS A 359 -2.35 -1.97 -29.76
N ILE A 360 -1.61 -2.42 -30.77
CA ILE A 360 -0.47 -3.32 -30.59
C ILE A 360 0.65 -2.58 -29.85
N ILE A 361 1.15 -3.18 -28.78
CA ILE A 361 2.26 -2.68 -27.95
C ILE A 361 3.53 -3.49 -28.22
N SER A 362 3.39 -4.81 -28.34
CA SER A 362 4.49 -5.70 -28.69
C SER A 362 3.94 -6.87 -29.51
N SER A 363 4.67 -7.26 -30.54
CA SER A 363 4.32 -8.35 -31.43
C SER A 363 5.38 -9.44 -31.38
N ASP A 364 4.98 -10.68 -31.65
CA ASP A 364 5.88 -11.83 -31.79
C ASP A 364 6.78 -12.02 -30.57
N LEU A 365 6.16 -11.97 -29.38
CA LEU A 365 6.87 -12.19 -28.13
C LEU A 365 7.60 -13.55 -28.14
N PRO A 366 8.82 -13.63 -27.59
CA PRO A 366 9.55 -14.88 -27.54
C PRO A 366 8.80 -15.95 -26.74
N THR A 367 8.37 -16.99 -27.44
CA THR A 367 7.57 -18.07 -26.85
C THR A 367 8.27 -19.42 -27.02
N LYS A 368 8.35 -20.18 -25.94
CA LYS A 368 8.77 -21.59 -25.94
C LYS A 368 7.60 -22.45 -25.51
N TYR A 369 7.40 -23.58 -26.17
CA TYR A 369 6.41 -24.57 -25.76
C TYR A 369 6.94 -25.99 -25.95
N TYR A 370 6.38 -26.93 -25.20
CA TYR A 370 6.66 -28.35 -25.32
C TYR A 370 5.42 -29.17 -24.94
N PHE A 371 5.39 -30.41 -25.39
CA PHE A 371 4.32 -31.36 -25.11
C PHE A 371 4.70 -32.22 -23.91
N ASP A 372 3.74 -32.45 -23.01
CA ASP A 372 3.93 -33.37 -21.90
C ASP A 372 3.87 -34.84 -22.38
N LYS A 373 4.30 -35.76 -21.52
CA LYS A 373 4.30 -37.20 -21.78
C LYS A 373 2.89 -37.80 -21.86
N ASP A 374 1.88 -37.09 -21.37
CA ASP A 374 0.48 -37.51 -21.43
C ASP A 374 -0.11 -37.46 -22.85
N GLY A 375 0.57 -36.81 -23.79
CA GLY A 375 0.15 -36.70 -25.18
C GLY A 375 -1.06 -35.78 -25.39
N GLU A 376 -1.45 -34.97 -24.40
CA GLU A 376 -2.57 -34.02 -24.49
C GLU A 376 -2.22 -32.62 -23.98
N THR A 377 -1.24 -32.51 -23.08
CA THR A 377 -0.89 -31.26 -22.41
C THR A 377 0.21 -30.51 -23.16
N VAL A 378 -0.02 -29.22 -23.37
CA VAL A 378 0.97 -28.28 -23.90
C VAL A 378 1.39 -27.33 -22.78
N HIS A 379 2.70 -27.25 -22.54
CA HIS A 379 3.32 -26.29 -21.66
C HIS A 379 3.86 -25.13 -22.46
N MET A 380 3.50 -23.90 -22.11
CA MET A 380 3.91 -22.69 -22.82
C MET A 380 4.49 -21.65 -21.87
N LYS A 381 5.57 -21.03 -22.33
CA LYS A 381 6.28 -19.94 -21.66
C LYS A 381 6.49 -18.80 -22.64
N ILE A 382 5.94 -17.64 -22.31
CA ILE A 382 6.03 -16.41 -23.11
C ILE A 382 6.88 -15.41 -22.31
N ALA A 383 7.97 -14.92 -22.89
CA ALA A 383 8.83 -13.93 -22.26
C ALA A 383 8.38 -12.51 -22.59
N PHE A 384 8.52 -11.61 -21.62
CA PHE A 384 8.26 -10.18 -21.79
C PHE A 384 9.55 -9.38 -21.96
N ASP A 385 9.48 -8.30 -22.72
CA ASP A 385 10.63 -7.44 -23.01
C ASP A 385 10.76 -6.32 -21.97
N ALA A 386 11.64 -6.53 -21.00
CA ALA A 386 11.92 -5.58 -19.92
C ALA A 386 12.49 -4.22 -20.39
N SER A 387 12.78 -4.02 -21.68
CA SER A 387 13.15 -2.70 -22.21
C SER A 387 11.93 -1.81 -22.52
N SER A 388 10.73 -2.40 -22.65
CA SER A 388 9.51 -1.68 -22.99
C SER A 388 8.78 -1.15 -21.75
N TYR A 389 8.61 0.18 -21.69
CA TYR A 389 7.87 0.88 -20.63
C TYR A 389 6.41 1.19 -21.00
N GLN A 390 5.95 0.69 -22.15
CA GLN A 390 4.59 0.96 -22.62
C GLN A 390 3.54 0.20 -21.80
N TYR A 391 2.40 0.86 -21.59
CA TYR A 391 1.26 0.25 -20.90
C TYR A 391 0.52 -0.73 -21.81
N SER A 392 0.10 -1.85 -21.24
CA SER A 392 -0.71 -2.87 -21.88
C SER A 392 -1.59 -3.57 -20.84
N ASN A 393 -2.67 -4.18 -21.28
CA ASN A 393 -3.57 -4.98 -20.44
C ASN A 393 -4.04 -6.25 -21.13
N PHE A 394 -3.70 -6.46 -22.39
CA PHE A 394 -4.30 -7.51 -23.18
C PHE A 394 -3.24 -8.39 -23.84
N ILE A 395 -3.23 -9.67 -23.46
CA ILE A 395 -2.34 -10.70 -23.98
C ILE A 395 -3.16 -11.55 -24.95
N ARG A 396 -2.73 -11.66 -26.20
CA ARG A 396 -3.36 -12.52 -27.22
C ARG A 396 -2.36 -13.54 -27.70
N ILE A 397 -2.75 -14.81 -27.62
CA ILE A 397 -1.93 -15.96 -28.01
C ILE A 397 -2.65 -16.65 -29.15
N ILE A 398 -2.01 -16.73 -30.32
CA ILE A 398 -2.61 -17.26 -31.55
C ILE A 398 -2.09 -18.66 -31.80
N HIS A 399 -3.02 -19.58 -32.04
CA HIS A 399 -2.77 -20.99 -32.29
C HIS A 399 -3.45 -21.43 -33.59
N SER A 400 -2.96 -22.51 -34.18
CA SER A 400 -3.57 -23.17 -35.32
C SER A 400 -3.80 -24.65 -35.01
N VAL A 401 -5.01 -25.13 -35.30
CA VAL A 401 -5.52 -26.44 -34.89
C VAL A 401 -6.86 -26.73 -35.60
N PRO A 402 -7.19 -27.99 -35.93
CA PRO A 402 -8.43 -28.31 -36.62
C PRO A 402 -9.69 -27.85 -35.86
N VAL A 403 -10.70 -27.40 -36.61
CA VAL A 403 -12.02 -27.03 -36.09
C VAL A 403 -12.65 -28.21 -35.35
N GLY A 404 -13.26 -27.94 -34.19
CA GLY A 404 -13.86 -28.95 -33.32
C GLY A 404 -12.91 -29.54 -32.27
N THR A 405 -11.61 -29.23 -32.34
CA THR A 405 -10.63 -29.60 -31.32
C THR A 405 -10.98 -28.96 -29.98
N THR A 406 -10.86 -29.73 -28.91
CA THR A 406 -11.16 -29.25 -27.56
C THR A 406 -9.91 -28.64 -26.93
N PHE A 407 -10.02 -27.37 -26.51
CA PHE A 407 -9.04 -26.70 -25.66
C PHE A 407 -9.56 -26.61 -24.23
N SER A 408 -8.71 -26.94 -23.26
CA SER A 408 -9.00 -26.75 -21.83
C SER A 408 -7.80 -26.14 -21.13
N LEU A 409 -7.96 -24.92 -20.62
CA LEU A 409 -6.90 -24.27 -19.84
C LEU A 409 -6.79 -24.97 -18.47
N LYS A 410 -5.58 -25.33 -18.07
CA LYS A 410 -5.31 -25.97 -16.76
C LYS A 410 -4.78 -24.97 -15.75
N ARG A 411 -3.79 -24.18 -16.15
CA ARG A 411 -3.27 -23.09 -15.34
C ARG A 411 -2.66 -22.01 -16.22
N ALA A 412 -2.73 -20.78 -15.75
CA ALA A 412 -2.02 -19.63 -16.31
C ALA A 412 -1.59 -18.72 -15.15
N TYR A 413 -0.32 -18.34 -15.13
CA TYR A 413 0.24 -17.45 -14.11
C TYR A 413 1.43 -16.67 -14.65
N LEU A 414 1.60 -15.47 -14.13
CA LEU A 414 2.70 -14.58 -14.45
C LEU A 414 3.82 -14.76 -13.43
N ILE A 415 5.06 -14.56 -13.86
CA ILE A 415 6.20 -14.47 -12.94
C ILE A 415 6.70 -13.04 -12.89
N ARG A 416 6.78 -12.48 -11.69
CA ARG A 416 7.26 -11.11 -11.46
C ARG A 416 8.68 -10.91 -12.00
N SER A 417 8.94 -9.69 -12.45
CA SER A 417 10.30 -9.25 -12.77
C SER A 417 11.15 -9.17 -11.49
N LYS A 418 12.49 -9.21 -11.63
CA LYS A 418 13.41 -9.09 -10.48
C LYS A 418 13.25 -7.75 -9.76
N ALA A 419 12.84 -6.70 -10.48
CA ALA A 419 12.60 -5.38 -9.90
C ALA A 419 11.43 -5.41 -8.91
N ASN A 420 10.47 -6.31 -9.09
CA ASN A 420 9.22 -6.38 -8.31
C ASN A 420 9.12 -7.66 -7.46
N SER A 421 10.19 -8.47 -7.38
CA SER A 421 10.21 -9.72 -6.61
C SER A 421 10.55 -9.54 -5.13
N ASN A 422 11.08 -8.37 -4.75
CA ASN A 422 11.66 -8.15 -3.42
C ASN A 422 10.71 -7.41 -2.46
N GLN A 423 9.49 -7.10 -2.88
CA GLN A 423 8.47 -6.48 -2.04
C GLN A 423 7.54 -7.57 -1.51
N THR A 424 7.35 -7.58 -0.19
CA THR A 424 6.36 -8.46 0.44
C THR A 424 4.95 -7.93 0.14
N GLU A 425 4.09 -8.80 -0.38
CA GLU A 425 2.67 -8.51 -0.56
C GLU A 425 1.94 -8.72 0.77
N CYS A 426 1.46 -7.63 1.33
CA CYS A 426 0.64 -7.58 2.53
C CYS A 426 -0.83 -7.34 2.15
N ASP A 427 -1.75 -7.70 3.04
CA ASP A 427 -3.16 -7.38 2.90
C ASP A 427 -3.55 -6.24 3.85
N HIS A 428 -4.74 -5.67 3.63
CA HIS A 428 -5.31 -4.60 4.44
C HIS A 428 -5.43 -4.90 5.95
N THR A 429 -5.29 -6.15 6.41
CA THR A 429 -5.27 -6.45 7.86
C THR A 429 -4.01 -5.93 8.55
N THR A 430 -2.96 -5.67 7.75
CA THR A 430 -1.74 -4.95 8.15
C THR A 430 -2.04 -3.49 8.52
N PHE A 431 -3.17 -2.94 8.09
CA PHE A 431 -3.57 -1.57 8.41
C PHE A 431 -4.19 -1.42 9.82
N ASP A 432 -3.94 -2.36 10.72
CA ASP A 432 -4.39 -2.32 12.11
C ASP A 432 -3.34 -2.95 13.02
N CYS A 433 -3.18 -2.42 14.23
CA CYS A 433 -2.18 -2.89 15.19
C CYS A 433 -2.59 -4.13 16.00
N GLN A 434 -3.78 -4.70 15.73
CA GLN A 434 -4.28 -5.94 16.32
C GLN A 434 -4.10 -5.98 17.84
N PHE A 435 -4.34 -4.84 18.51
CA PHE A 435 -4.24 -4.66 19.96
C PHE A 435 -2.82 -4.85 20.55
N THR A 436 -1.78 -4.77 19.72
CA THR A 436 -0.37 -4.72 20.18
C THR A 436 -0.01 -3.35 20.75
N GLU A 437 1.05 -3.28 21.55
CA GLU A 437 1.62 -2.08 22.18
C GLU A 437 2.82 -1.51 21.40
N CYS A 438 3.57 -2.38 20.73
CA CYS A 438 4.82 -2.05 20.07
C CYS A 438 5.04 -2.82 18.78
N THR A 439 5.88 -2.26 17.91
CA THR A 439 6.26 -2.85 16.63
C THR A 439 7.09 -4.11 16.83
N ILE A 440 6.58 -5.25 16.35
CA ILE A 440 7.28 -6.53 16.39
C ILE A 440 8.37 -6.53 15.33
N THR A 441 9.64 -6.61 15.76
CA THR A 441 10.80 -6.61 14.85
C THR A 441 11.39 -8.00 14.61
N THR A 442 10.90 -9.01 15.34
CA THR A 442 11.38 -10.39 15.27
C THR A 442 10.41 -11.28 14.51
N THR A 443 10.96 -12.15 13.66
CA THR A 443 10.19 -13.20 12.98
C THR A 443 9.75 -14.26 13.99
N SER A 444 8.48 -14.22 14.41
CA SER A 444 7.91 -15.20 15.33
C SER A 444 6.60 -15.75 14.80
N SER A 445 6.33 -17.03 15.06
CA SER A 445 5.03 -17.65 14.81
C SER A 445 3.90 -17.06 15.68
N ALA A 446 4.25 -16.29 16.71
CA ALA A 446 3.29 -15.61 17.57
C ALA A 446 2.86 -14.22 17.05
N SER A 447 3.52 -13.70 16.01
CA SER A 447 3.12 -12.45 15.34
C SER A 447 1.75 -12.63 14.67
N PRO A 448 0.80 -11.69 14.85
CA PRO A 448 -0.48 -11.76 14.15
C PRO A 448 -0.34 -11.48 12.65
N TRP A 449 0.78 -10.88 12.23
CA TRP A 449 1.08 -10.61 10.82
C TRP A 449 2.10 -11.58 10.24
N LYS A 450 2.00 -11.75 8.93
CA LYS A 450 3.02 -12.40 8.12
C LYS A 450 4.36 -11.65 8.23
N GLU A 451 5.46 -12.37 8.15
CA GLU A 451 6.80 -11.79 8.05
C GLU A 451 6.90 -10.74 6.93
N GLY A 452 7.39 -9.54 7.28
CA GLY A 452 7.49 -8.39 6.37
C GLY A 452 6.22 -7.56 6.24
N CYS A 453 5.17 -7.89 7.01
CA CYS A 453 3.88 -7.17 7.03
C CYS A 453 3.54 -6.66 8.43
N GLN A 454 4.53 -6.43 9.29
CA GLN A 454 4.33 -5.84 10.62
C GLN A 454 4.15 -4.32 10.46
N PRO A 455 2.98 -3.75 10.82
CA PRO A 455 2.81 -2.30 10.84
C PRO A 455 3.60 -1.65 11.99
N THR A 456 3.83 -0.36 11.88
CA THR A 456 4.44 0.41 12.97
C THR A 456 3.39 0.58 14.06
N CYS A 457 3.55 -0.12 15.18
CA CYS A 457 2.60 -0.11 16.31
C CYS A 457 3.10 0.66 17.53
N GLY A 458 4.15 1.46 17.34
CA GLY A 458 4.81 2.23 18.39
C GLY A 458 6.05 1.54 18.96
N ASN A 459 6.64 2.18 19.97
CA ASN A 459 7.89 1.76 20.60
C ASN A 459 7.74 1.64 22.11
N CYS A 460 8.49 0.71 22.70
CA CYS A 460 8.55 0.57 24.14
C CYS A 460 9.35 1.71 24.77
N ARG A 461 8.91 2.13 25.97
CA ARG A 461 9.68 3.07 26.80
C ARG A 461 11.05 2.50 27.18
N VAL A 462 11.99 3.37 27.49
CA VAL A 462 13.35 2.99 27.92
C VAL A 462 13.31 1.96 29.05
N GLY A 463 14.12 0.91 28.93
CA GLY A 463 14.17 -0.22 29.87
C GLY A 463 13.12 -1.31 29.62
N TYR A 464 12.38 -1.22 28.51
CA TYR A 464 11.44 -2.23 28.02
C TYR A 464 11.78 -2.59 26.57
N THR A 465 11.55 -3.85 26.22
CA THR A 465 11.73 -4.41 24.87
C THR A 465 10.42 -4.99 24.37
N CYS A 466 10.16 -4.87 23.08
CA CYS A 466 8.96 -5.43 22.47
C CYS A 466 9.03 -6.96 22.45
N SER A 467 7.99 -7.64 22.93
CA SER A 467 7.87 -9.09 22.84
C SER A 467 7.51 -9.54 21.43
N GLU A 468 7.65 -10.84 21.18
CA GLU A 468 7.21 -11.47 19.93
C GLU A 468 5.69 -11.39 19.69
N GLN A 469 4.91 -11.09 20.72
CA GLN A 469 3.45 -10.87 20.67
C GLN A 469 3.09 -9.38 20.59
N GLY A 470 4.09 -8.48 20.58
CA GLY A 470 3.85 -7.04 20.48
C GLY A 470 3.54 -6.35 21.81
N PHE A 471 4.01 -6.85 22.95
CA PHE A 471 3.84 -6.20 24.25
C PHE A 471 5.18 -5.72 24.83
N CYS A 472 5.18 -4.59 25.54
CA CYS A 472 6.40 -4.08 26.15
C CYS A 472 6.73 -4.83 27.44
N LEU A 473 7.79 -5.63 27.40
CA LEU A 473 8.30 -6.38 28.55
C LEU A 473 9.54 -5.70 29.10
N LYS A 474 9.71 -5.73 30.42
CA LYS A 474 10.90 -5.16 31.06
C LYS A 474 12.14 -5.87 30.54
N GLU A 475 13.11 -5.11 30.07
CA GLU A 475 14.36 -5.65 29.52
C GLU A 475 15.08 -6.45 30.62
N GLN A 476 15.41 -7.72 30.32
CA GLN A 476 16.21 -8.51 31.23
C GLN A 476 17.64 -7.94 31.24
N ASN A 477 18.08 -7.48 32.40
CA ASN A 477 19.40 -6.87 32.57
C ASN A 477 20.50 -7.95 32.50
N LEU A 478 20.85 -8.37 31.29
CA LEU A 478 21.97 -9.25 31.02
C LEU A 478 23.25 -8.41 31.08
N ASN A 479 23.66 -8.05 32.29
CA ASN A 479 24.79 -7.17 32.55
C ASN A 479 26.10 -7.85 32.12
N GLN A 480 26.48 -7.74 30.85
CA GLN A 480 27.73 -8.28 30.28
C GLN A 480 28.96 -7.36 30.51
N ARG A 481 28.89 -6.45 31.49
CA ARG A 481 29.94 -5.45 31.79
C ARG A 481 31.30 -6.02 32.22
N SER A 482 31.55 -7.32 32.19
CA SER A 482 32.86 -7.91 32.47
C SER A 482 33.86 -7.85 31.29
N GLY A 483 33.43 -7.46 30.08
CA GLY A 483 34.28 -7.48 28.87
C GLY A 483 34.90 -6.16 28.42
N CYS A 484 34.28 -5.01 28.70
CA CYS A 484 34.73 -3.71 28.16
C CYS A 484 36.09 -3.24 28.70
N LEU A 485 36.44 -3.64 29.92
CA LEU A 485 37.72 -3.29 30.55
C LEU A 485 38.89 -3.94 29.79
N ASN A 486 38.71 -5.16 29.28
CA ASN A 486 39.73 -5.86 28.48
C ASN A 486 39.92 -5.24 27.09
N ILE A 487 38.86 -4.70 26.47
CA ILE A 487 38.94 -4.02 25.17
C ILE A 487 39.65 -2.67 25.31
N ILE A 488 39.35 -1.92 26.38
CA ILE A 488 40.01 -0.64 26.67
C ILE A 488 41.50 -0.87 26.98
N ILE A 489 41.83 -1.88 27.80
CA ILE A 489 43.24 -2.25 28.07
C ILE A 489 43.95 -2.68 26.78
N SER A 490 43.32 -3.51 25.95
CA SER A 490 43.93 -3.97 24.69
C SER A 490 44.17 -2.83 23.71
N THR A 491 43.25 -1.87 23.60
CA THR A 491 43.42 -0.69 22.75
C THR A 491 44.47 0.28 23.29
N LEU A 492 44.59 0.43 24.61
CA LEU A 492 45.68 1.20 25.24
C LEU A 492 47.05 0.54 25.02
N ILE A 493 47.16 -0.78 25.12
CA ILE A 493 48.40 -1.52 24.86
C ILE A 493 48.81 -1.39 23.39
N VAL A 494 47.86 -1.52 22.46
CA VAL A 494 48.14 -1.31 21.03
C VAL A 494 48.56 0.13 20.75
N ALA A 495 47.91 1.13 21.36
CA ALA A 495 48.31 2.52 21.22
C ALA A 495 49.71 2.80 21.79
N LEU A 496 50.06 2.20 22.94
CA LEU A 496 51.40 2.29 23.53
C LEU A 496 52.48 1.61 22.66
N LEU A 497 52.16 0.49 22.02
CA LEU A 497 53.05 -0.20 21.08
C LEU A 497 53.29 0.56 19.77
N PHE A 498 52.46 1.56 19.44
CA PHE A 498 52.65 2.43 18.28
C PHE A 498 53.40 3.74 18.62
N VAL A 499 53.60 4.04 19.90
CA VAL A 499 54.29 5.26 20.38
C VAL A 499 55.73 4.96 20.82
N LEU A 500 56.04 3.70 21.15
CA LEU A 500 57.40 3.15 21.22
C LEU A 500 57.87 2.74 19.82
#